data_AF-A0A524JMQ0-F1
#
_entry.id   AF-A0A524JMQ0-F1
#
_cell.length_a   1.000
_cell.length_b   1.000
_cell.length_c   1.000
_cell.angle_alpha   90.00
_cell.angle_beta   90.00
_cell.angle_gamma   90.00
#
_symmetry.space_group_name_H-M   'P 1'
#
loop_
_entity.id
_entity.type
_entity.pdbx_description
1 polymer ?
#
loop_
_entity_poly.entity_id
_entity_poly.type
_entity_poly.pdbx_seq_one_letter_code
_entity_poly.pdbx_strand_id
1 'polypeptide(L)'
;MKAHFELKNILHNIDGEAYKSYKSIEGEYLFNDYTLYIDDVQGNPTASPSSLRVKIAQSVALFPRDTYTNRSREIALRDFITRKFHESIQLYSKESQMSGLISIDTPGQEILERTTAFIDQSFVEIRFTIDLPTSEKVVAGHLAKDIFFEKLPKIINNSLFFDNLDKDALYKHIETSEDADFLRNELENLKLIAFVAENSILPRQSGTSSLPIESGAVPFISPDTLKMDVELPNKGQITGMGILRGITLIVGENNHGKSTLLKAIEQGIYNHIPGDGREYVVSNPNSVKVSAEDGRSIQNVDLSPFIKNLSAGQKTDFYSVENASAGISQAVNIIEAVEVGADVLLIDENTSANNFLYHNSNSRENASEKYEYITPYIDNARNLYNEYMVSSILVIGHSEDYFGIADFVIQMTDFKAQNMTQEATEIAHQRSDVQKIDSYFGTIRDRIPLAESLDSSKGKDGIEIPPNEISDIEFGSNLIDLSSIEQIVSISQINAIRDAIQYAKKYMDGKKSFRQVTSLVMLDIGRSGLDILTPRLSGNYAEFRKIELAAAINRLRTLRVEQKM
;
A
#
# COMPACT_ATOMS: atom_id res chain seq x y z
N MET A 1 11.99 -5.53 -35.84
CA MET A 1 12.60 -4.21 -35.57
C MET A 1 12.79 -3.43 -36.87
N LYS A 2 12.13 -2.28 -36.99
CA LYS A 2 12.20 -1.31 -38.09
C LYS A 2 13.21 -0.20 -37.74
N ALA A 3 13.73 0.53 -38.71
CA ALA A 3 14.55 1.70 -38.41
C ALA A 3 13.67 2.91 -38.02
N HIS A 4 14.18 3.84 -37.18
CA HIS A 4 13.41 5.02 -36.75
C HIS A 4 12.90 5.89 -37.90
N PHE A 5 13.59 5.96 -39.05
CA PHE A 5 13.10 6.72 -40.22
C PHE A 5 11.82 6.14 -40.82
N GLU A 6 11.54 4.85 -40.62
CA GLU A 6 10.28 4.25 -41.06
C GLU A 6 9.10 4.79 -40.25
N LEU A 7 9.25 4.95 -38.93
CA LEU A 7 8.23 5.62 -38.10
C LEU A 7 7.98 7.04 -38.58
N LYS A 8 9.06 7.78 -38.88
CA LYS A 8 8.98 9.15 -39.41
C LYS A 8 8.18 9.22 -40.72
N ASN A 9 8.39 8.25 -41.61
CA ASN A 9 7.68 8.15 -42.88
C ASN A 9 6.20 7.76 -42.68
N ILE A 10 5.91 6.81 -41.78
CA ILE A 10 4.53 6.43 -41.45
C ILE A 10 3.77 7.66 -40.95
N LEU A 11 4.32 8.38 -39.96
CA LEU A 11 3.70 9.59 -39.40
C LEU A 11 3.45 10.67 -40.44
N HIS A 12 4.35 10.82 -41.42
CA HIS A 12 4.15 11.77 -42.53
C HIS A 12 3.02 11.32 -43.47
N ASN A 13 2.94 10.03 -43.77
CA ASN A 13 1.94 9.49 -44.69
C ASN A 13 0.53 9.47 -44.12
N ILE A 14 0.39 9.32 -42.79
CA ILE A 14 -0.93 9.31 -42.13
C ILE A 14 -1.37 10.69 -41.64
N ASP A 15 -0.59 11.75 -41.85
CA ASP A 15 -0.97 13.11 -41.43
C ASP A 15 -2.26 13.56 -42.13
N GLY A 16 -3.26 13.99 -41.36
CA GLY A 16 -4.59 14.34 -41.88
C GLY A 16 -5.53 13.17 -42.16
N GLU A 17 -5.07 11.92 -42.04
CA GLU A 17 -5.92 10.73 -42.20
C GLU A 17 -6.81 10.49 -40.98
N ALA A 18 -7.78 9.57 -41.12
CA ALA A 18 -8.63 9.16 -40.01
C ALA A 18 -7.80 8.66 -38.81
N TYR A 19 -8.20 9.00 -37.58
CA TYR A 19 -7.44 8.70 -36.35
C TYR A 19 -7.01 7.22 -36.21
N LYS A 20 -7.84 6.29 -36.70
CA LYS A 20 -7.53 4.84 -36.71
C LYS A 20 -6.23 4.50 -37.47
N SER A 21 -5.78 5.36 -38.39
CA SER A 21 -4.53 5.19 -39.12
C SER A 21 -3.30 5.19 -38.21
N TYR A 22 -3.39 5.72 -36.98
CA TYR A 22 -2.33 5.55 -35.98
C TYR A 22 -2.01 4.08 -35.70
N LYS A 23 -2.94 3.13 -35.85
CA LYS A 23 -2.65 1.69 -35.66
C LYS A 23 -1.46 1.20 -36.51
N SER A 24 -1.14 1.88 -37.61
CA SER A 24 0.01 1.56 -38.46
C SER A 24 1.39 1.83 -37.80
N ILE A 25 1.44 2.60 -36.72
CA ILE A 25 2.69 2.88 -35.97
C ILE A 25 3.03 1.78 -34.95
N GLU A 26 2.17 0.78 -34.75
CA GLU A 26 2.49 -0.33 -33.84
C GLU A 26 3.76 -1.07 -34.30
N GLY A 27 4.61 -1.40 -33.32
CA GLY A 27 5.83 -2.16 -33.54
C GLY A 27 7.06 -1.61 -32.84
N GLU A 28 8.22 -2.10 -33.29
CA GLU A 28 9.52 -1.85 -32.68
C GLU A 28 10.40 -1.02 -33.62
N TYR A 29 10.96 0.07 -33.11
CA TYR A 29 11.74 1.03 -33.87
C TYR A 29 13.12 1.24 -33.22
N LEU A 30 14.16 0.94 -33.98
CA LEU A 30 15.55 1.13 -33.56
C LEU A 30 15.96 2.59 -33.78
N PHE A 31 16.23 3.28 -32.67
CA PHE A 31 16.96 4.55 -32.62
C PHE A 31 18.44 4.26 -32.40
N ASN A 32 19.28 5.29 -32.36
CA ASN A 32 20.73 5.10 -32.23
C ASN A 32 21.10 4.42 -30.91
N ASP A 33 20.57 4.94 -29.80
CA ASP A 33 20.97 4.54 -28.44
C ASP A 33 19.92 3.69 -27.72
N TYR A 34 18.72 3.55 -28.31
CA TYR A 34 17.59 2.85 -27.69
C TYR A 34 16.64 2.23 -28.72
N THR A 35 15.80 1.32 -28.25
CA THR A 35 14.68 0.79 -29.03
C THR A 35 13.37 1.30 -28.45
N LEU A 36 12.53 1.88 -29.31
CA LEU A 36 11.17 2.30 -28.99
C LEU A 36 10.20 1.17 -29.34
N TYR A 37 9.33 0.81 -28.41
CA TYR A 37 8.23 -0.12 -28.58
C TYR A 37 6.93 0.65 -28.48
N ILE A 38 6.07 0.51 -29.49
CA ILE A 38 4.69 0.99 -29.47
C ILE A 38 3.82 -0.27 -29.41
N ASP A 39 3.43 -0.65 -28.20
CA ASP A 39 2.82 -1.96 -27.91
C ASP A 39 1.32 -1.98 -28.20
N ASP A 40 0.61 -0.91 -27.87
CA ASP A 40 -0.80 -0.74 -28.18
C ASP A 40 -1.10 0.72 -28.51
N VAL A 41 -1.79 0.94 -29.61
CA VAL A 41 -2.20 2.27 -30.06
C VAL A 41 -3.68 2.50 -29.77
N GLN A 42 -3.99 3.64 -29.16
CA GLN A 42 -5.37 4.00 -28.80
C GLN A 42 -6.27 4.10 -30.05
N GLY A 43 -7.46 3.51 -29.98
CA GLY A 43 -8.36 3.39 -31.13
C GLY A 43 -9.10 4.67 -31.50
N ASN A 44 -9.19 5.62 -30.57
CA ASN A 44 -9.82 6.94 -30.74
C ASN A 44 -9.24 7.95 -29.71
N PRO A 45 -9.44 9.26 -29.90
CA PRO A 45 -8.87 10.28 -29.01
C PRO A 45 -9.38 10.26 -27.57
N THR A 46 -10.48 9.56 -27.29
CA THR A 46 -11.09 9.47 -25.95
C THR A 46 -10.84 8.12 -25.27
N ALA A 47 -10.14 7.21 -25.94
CA ALA A 47 -9.75 5.92 -25.38
C ALA A 47 -8.55 6.10 -24.44
N SER A 48 -8.24 5.05 -23.67
CA SER A 48 -7.00 4.99 -22.90
C SER A 48 -5.80 5.30 -23.79
N PRO A 49 -4.85 6.13 -23.33
CA PRO A 49 -3.66 6.51 -24.08
C PRO A 49 -2.87 5.31 -24.60
N SER A 50 -2.12 5.53 -25.69
CA SER A 50 -1.29 4.49 -26.30
C SER A 50 -0.19 4.05 -25.33
N SER A 51 0.10 2.75 -25.28
CA SER A 51 1.11 2.15 -24.39
C SER A 51 2.44 1.97 -25.11
N LEU A 52 3.51 2.49 -24.51
CA LEU A 52 4.85 2.51 -25.09
C LEU A 52 5.90 2.09 -24.09
N ARG A 53 7.01 1.60 -24.61
CA ARG A 53 8.21 1.31 -23.82
C ARG A 53 9.47 1.72 -24.56
N VAL A 54 10.49 2.10 -23.79
CA VAL A 54 11.84 2.34 -24.31
C VAL A 54 12.78 1.37 -23.62
N LYS A 55 13.64 0.72 -24.41
CA LYS A 55 14.65 -0.22 -23.92
C LYS A 55 16.04 0.22 -24.36
N ILE A 56 16.97 0.30 -23.41
CA ILE A 56 18.37 0.70 -23.62
C ILE A 56 19.26 -0.43 -23.15
N ALA A 57 20.21 -0.87 -23.97
CA ALA A 57 21.20 -1.86 -23.54
C ALA A 57 22.12 -1.26 -22.46
N GLN A 58 22.51 -2.05 -21.45
CA GLN A 58 23.40 -1.58 -20.39
C GLN A 58 24.78 -1.12 -20.89
N SER A 59 25.22 -1.62 -22.05
CA SER A 59 26.44 -1.13 -22.71
C SER A 59 26.36 0.35 -23.12
N VAL A 60 25.16 0.94 -23.13
CA VAL A 60 24.89 2.34 -23.46
C VAL A 60 24.34 3.09 -22.24
N ALA A 61 23.40 2.50 -21.49
CA ALA A 61 22.83 3.11 -20.29
C ALA A 61 23.85 3.28 -19.15
N LEU A 62 24.82 2.34 -19.06
CA LEU A 62 25.98 2.36 -18.17
C LEU A 62 25.65 2.50 -16.68
N PHE A 63 24.51 1.98 -16.21
CA PHE A 63 24.23 1.95 -14.77
C PHE A 63 25.18 0.98 -14.06
N PRO A 64 25.95 1.45 -13.05
CA PRO A 64 26.90 0.63 -12.32
C PRO A 64 26.21 -0.55 -11.62
N ARG A 65 26.84 -1.74 -11.60
CA ARG A 65 26.20 -2.95 -11.06
C ARG A 65 25.81 -2.83 -9.59
N ASP A 66 26.59 -2.10 -8.80
CA ASP A 66 26.35 -1.80 -7.39
C ASP A 66 25.05 -1.03 -7.15
N THR A 67 24.47 -0.37 -8.18
CA THR A 67 23.18 0.33 -8.05
C THR A 67 21.97 -0.63 -8.09
N TYR A 68 22.16 -1.92 -8.39
CA TYR A 68 21.11 -2.94 -8.42
C TYR A 68 21.62 -4.34 -8.02
N THR A 69 22.59 -4.40 -7.09
CA THR A 69 23.16 -5.68 -6.60
C THR A 69 22.17 -6.53 -5.80
N ASN A 70 21.16 -5.93 -5.20
CA ASN A 70 20.09 -6.61 -4.47
C ASN A 70 18.74 -5.94 -4.78
N ARG A 71 17.65 -6.59 -4.36
CA ARG A 71 16.29 -6.16 -4.67
C ARG A 71 15.97 -4.76 -4.15
N SER A 72 16.45 -4.39 -2.97
CA SER A 72 16.21 -3.06 -2.39
C SER A 72 16.80 -1.97 -3.26
N ARG A 73 18.09 -2.12 -3.61
CA ARG A 73 18.78 -1.17 -4.50
C ARG A 73 18.15 -1.12 -5.89
N GLU A 74 17.80 -2.28 -6.44
CA GLU A 74 17.13 -2.37 -7.74
C GLU A 74 15.80 -1.62 -7.76
N ILE A 75 14.94 -1.83 -6.76
CA ILE A 75 13.64 -1.13 -6.64
C ILE A 75 13.86 0.38 -6.49
N ALA A 76 14.79 0.80 -5.63
CA ALA A 76 15.09 2.21 -5.43
C ALA A 76 15.64 2.88 -6.71
N LEU A 77 16.47 2.18 -7.49
CA LEU A 77 16.94 2.68 -8.77
C LEU A 77 15.80 2.80 -9.80
N ARG A 78 14.90 1.82 -9.86
CA ARG A 78 13.71 1.86 -10.73
C ARG A 78 12.79 3.03 -10.36
N ASP A 79 12.61 3.30 -9.07
CA ASP A 79 11.85 4.44 -8.55
C ASP A 79 12.52 5.77 -8.95
N PHE A 80 13.83 5.91 -8.72
CA PHE A 80 14.59 7.11 -9.11
C PHE A 80 14.52 7.39 -10.62
N ILE A 81 14.71 6.37 -11.46
CA ILE A 81 14.59 6.48 -12.92
C ILE A 81 13.19 6.96 -13.31
N THR A 82 12.15 6.38 -12.71
CA THR A 82 10.75 6.77 -12.96
C THR A 82 10.52 8.25 -12.62
N ARG A 83 11.03 8.71 -11.47
CA ARG A 83 10.97 10.14 -11.07
C ARG A 83 11.70 11.04 -12.05
N LYS A 84 12.92 10.67 -12.47
CA LYS A 84 13.70 11.46 -13.43
C LYS A 84 13.05 11.53 -14.80
N PHE A 85 12.38 10.47 -15.22
CA PHE A 85 11.58 10.48 -16.45
C PHE A 85 10.37 11.41 -16.31
N HIS A 86 9.65 11.34 -15.20
CA HIS A 86 8.53 12.26 -14.91
C HIS A 86 8.99 13.74 -14.88
N GLU A 87 10.06 14.06 -14.15
CA GLU A 87 10.67 15.40 -14.12
C GLU A 87 11.04 15.86 -15.53
N SER A 88 11.62 14.98 -16.35
CA SER A 88 11.98 15.28 -17.72
C SER A 88 10.76 15.53 -18.62
N ILE A 89 9.64 14.81 -18.43
CA ILE A 89 8.36 15.12 -19.09
C ILE A 89 7.94 16.56 -18.76
N GLN A 90 8.01 16.96 -17.49
CA GLN A 90 7.65 18.32 -17.06
C GLN A 90 8.57 19.40 -17.63
N LEU A 91 9.81 19.08 -17.95
CA LEU A 91 10.75 20.02 -18.55
C LEU A 91 10.55 20.16 -20.08
N TYR A 92 10.30 19.07 -20.78
CA TYR A 92 10.33 19.04 -22.25
C TYR A 92 8.96 18.89 -22.93
N SER A 93 7.90 18.56 -22.19
CA SER A 93 6.57 18.28 -22.74
C SER A 93 5.42 19.00 -22.02
N LYS A 94 5.71 19.99 -21.18
CA LYS A 94 4.69 20.73 -20.39
C LYS A 94 3.63 21.43 -21.23
N GLU A 95 3.97 21.86 -22.45
CA GLU A 95 3.08 22.62 -23.34
C GLU A 95 2.04 21.75 -24.06
N SER A 96 2.15 20.42 -24.02
CA SER A 96 1.27 19.49 -24.77
C SER A 96 -0.12 19.28 -24.13
N GLN A 97 -0.59 20.15 -23.24
CA GLN A 97 -1.79 19.95 -22.41
C GLN A 97 -3.12 19.78 -23.18
N MET A 98 -3.16 20.04 -24.48
CA MET A 98 -4.38 19.87 -25.29
C MET A 98 -4.38 18.60 -26.17
N SER A 99 -3.21 18.05 -26.53
CA SER A 99 -3.06 16.79 -27.27
C SER A 99 -1.58 16.41 -27.34
N GLY A 100 -1.24 15.11 -27.35
CA GLY A 100 0.17 14.69 -27.39
C GLY A 100 0.84 14.55 -26.03
N LEU A 101 0.05 14.31 -24.97
CA LEU A 101 0.55 14.22 -23.60
C LEU A 101 1.36 12.93 -23.41
N ILE A 102 2.60 13.07 -22.96
CA ILE A 102 3.41 11.94 -22.47
C ILE A 102 3.16 11.81 -20.97
N SER A 103 2.81 10.63 -20.51
CA SER A 103 2.49 10.36 -19.10
C SER A 103 3.18 9.08 -18.61
N ILE A 104 3.54 9.06 -17.34
CA ILE A 104 4.07 7.88 -16.64
C ILE A 104 3.41 7.79 -15.27
N ASP A 105 3.18 6.57 -14.77
CA ASP A 105 2.74 6.39 -13.39
C ASP A 105 3.77 7.03 -12.45
N THR A 106 3.29 7.95 -11.61
CA THR A 106 4.16 8.86 -10.87
C THR A 106 4.25 8.42 -9.41
N PRO A 107 5.45 8.05 -8.91
CA PRO A 107 5.62 7.66 -7.53
C PRO A 107 5.28 8.77 -6.53
N GLY A 108 4.64 8.40 -5.42
CA GLY A 108 4.41 9.27 -4.26
C GLY A 108 5.66 9.46 -3.40
N GLN A 109 5.48 9.59 -2.09
CA GLN A 109 6.62 9.66 -1.15
C GLN A 109 7.23 8.28 -0.90
N GLU A 110 6.46 7.24 -1.16
CA GLU A 110 6.78 5.84 -0.93
C GLU A 110 7.52 5.26 -2.14
N ILE A 111 8.61 4.55 -1.86
CA ILE A 111 9.36 3.76 -2.82
C ILE A 111 8.70 2.38 -2.87
N LEU A 112 8.06 2.06 -3.99
CA LEU A 112 7.38 0.80 -4.24
C LEU A 112 7.95 0.15 -5.50
N GLU A 113 8.01 -1.17 -5.52
CA GLU A 113 8.20 -1.90 -6.77
C GLU A 113 7.06 -1.61 -7.75
N ARG A 114 7.41 -1.13 -8.95
CA ARG A 114 6.46 -0.74 -10.00
C ARG A 114 6.81 -1.33 -11.35
N THR A 115 5.82 -1.45 -12.22
CA THR A 115 6.04 -1.86 -13.63
C THR A 115 6.38 -0.69 -14.55
N THR A 116 6.65 0.49 -14.01
CA THR A 116 7.09 1.67 -14.78
C THR A 116 8.51 1.50 -15.32
N ALA A 117 9.41 0.92 -14.54
CA ALA A 117 10.82 0.79 -14.90
C ALA A 117 11.34 -0.60 -14.51
N PHE A 118 12.24 -1.13 -15.33
CA PHE A 118 12.95 -2.39 -15.11
C PHE A 118 14.42 -2.20 -15.42
N ILE A 119 15.27 -2.89 -14.68
CA ILE A 119 16.71 -2.87 -14.91
C ILE A 119 17.30 -4.23 -14.58
N ASP A 120 18.20 -4.69 -15.44
CA ASP A 120 19.06 -5.84 -15.17
C ASP A 120 20.45 -5.62 -15.77
N GLN A 121 21.27 -6.67 -15.83
CA GLN A 121 22.63 -6.61 -16.40
C GLN A 121 22.64 -6.42 -17.93
N SER A 122 21.51 -6.62 -18.60
CA SER A 122 21.36 -6.55 -20.04
C SER A 122 20.77 -5.22 -20.49
N PHE A 123 19.77 -4.69 -19.78
CA PHE A 123 19.05 -3.50 -20.21
C PHE A 123 18.46 -2.66 -19.07
N VAL A 124 18.06 -1.44 -19.43
CA VAL A 124 17.10 -0.59 -18.72
C VAL A 124 15.87 -0.45 -19.61
N GLU A 125 14.69 -0.62 -19.04
CA GLU A 125 13.41 -0.43 -19.71
C GLU A 125 12.56 0.54 -18.92
N ILE A 126 11.86 1.43 -19.62
CA ILE A 126 10.82 2.27 -19.03
C ILE A 126 9.53 2.17 -19.84
N ARG A 127 8.40 2.17 -19.15
CA ARG A 127 7.04 2.05 -19.68
C ARG A 127 6.27 3.31 -19.36
N PHE A 128 5.58 3.84 -20.37
CA PHE A 128 4.87 5.10 -20.29
C PHE A 128 3.75 5.11 -21.33
N THR A 129 2.94 6.16 -21.32
CA THR A 129 1.87 6.34 -22.29
C THR A 129 2.02 7.65 -23.06
N ILE A 130 1.46 7.66 -24.27
CA ILE A 130 1.30 8.86 -25.08
C ILE A 130 -0.15 8.95 -25.52
N ASP A 131 -0.80 10.06 -25.19
CA ASP A 131 -2.07 10.44 -25.80
C ASP A 131 -1.82 11.02 -27.19
N LEU A 132 -2.02 10.22 -28.24
CA LEU A 132 -1.59 10.57 -29.60
C LEU A 132 -2.31 11.81 -30.12
N PRO A 133 -1.57 12.79 -30.67
CA PRO A 133 -2.13 14.10 -30.97
C PRO A 133 -3.14 14.05 -32.12
N THR A 134 -4.15 14.90 -32.04
CA THR A 134 -5.20 15.02 -33.05
C THR A 134 -5.54 16.46 -33.32
N SER A 135 -5.94 16.75 -34.55
CA SER A 135 -6.57 18.01 -34.94
C SER A 135 -7.92 17.66 -35.55
N GLU A 136 -9.03 18.21 -35.04
CA GLU A 136 -10.38 17.95 -35.57
C GLU A 136 -10.74 16.45 -35.74
N LYS A 137 -10.24 15.57 -34.86
CA LYS A 137 -10.42 14.10 -34.90
C LYS A 137 -9.69 13.37 -36.04
N VAL A 138 -8.80 14.04 -36.77
CA VAL A 138 -7.83 13.40 -37.68
C VAL A 138 -6.44 13.32 -37.05
N VAL A 139 -5.58 12.50 -37.63
CA VAL A 139 -4.19 12.33 -37.18
C VAL A 139 -3.43 13.65 -37.34
N ALA A 140 -2.78 14.11 -36.27
CA ALA A 140 -1.82 15.21 -36.32
C ALA A 140 -0.39 14.65 -36.38
N GLY A 141 -0.01 14.10 -37.54
CA GLY A 141 1.26 13.41 -37.78
C GLY A 141 2.48 14.31 -37.58
N HIS A 142 2.38 15.60 -37.91
CA HIS A 142 3.44 16.58 -37.63
C HIS A 142 3.70 16.78 -36.13
N LEU A 143 2.64 16.82 -35.28
CA LEU A 143 2.79 16.88 -33.82
C LEU A 143 3.31 15.56 -33.26
N ALA A 144 2.82 14.43 -33.76
CA ALA A 144 3.32 13.11 -33.35
C ALA A 144 4.82 12.99 -33.65
N LYS A 145 5.26 13.50 -34.80
CA LYS A 145 6.69 13.55 -35.16
C LYS A 145 7.50 14.40 -34.19
N ASP A 146 7.03 15.57 -33.79
CA ASP A 146 7.68 16.40 -32.76
C ASP A 146 7.81 15.63 -31.43
N ILE A 147 6.75 14.95 -31.01
CA ILE A 147 6.75 14.13 -29.79
C ILE A 147 7.80 13.01 -29.87
N PHE A 148 7.78 12.20 -30.94
CA PHE A 148 8.66 11.03 -31.06
C PHE A 148 10.12 11.36 -31.37
N PHE A 149 10.39 12.44 -32.09
CA PHE A 149 11.73 12.75 -32.62
C PHE A 149 12.40 13.97 -31.98
N GLU A 150 11.69 14.81 -31.23
CA GLU A 150 12.26 15.99 -30.57
C GLU A 150 12.10 15.95 -29.04
N LYS A 151 10.88 15.66 -28.55
CA LYS A 151 10.58 15.66 -27.11
C LYS A 151 11.03 14.38 -26.41
N LEU A 152 10.57 13.22 -26.90
CA LEU A 152 10.87 11.92 -26.29
C LEU A 152 12.38 11.63 -26.20
N PRO A 153 13.21 11.90 -27.24
CA PRO A 153 14.66 11.69 -27.13
C PRO A 153 15.31 12.54 -26.02
N LYS A 154 14.85 13.78 -25.81
CA LYS A 154 15.34 14.64 -24.70
C LYS A 154 14.94 14.08 -23.35
N ILE A 155 13.73 13.55 -23.22
CA ILE A 155 13.25 12.92 -21.99
C ILE A 155 14.09 11.68 -21.66
N ILE A 156 14.27 10.78 -22.63
CA ILE A 156 15.10 9.58 -22.50
C ILE A 156 16.54 9.98 -22.11
N ASN A 157 17.13 10.94 -22.82
CA ASN A 157 18.52 11.35 -22.57
C ASN A 157 18.75 11.84 -21.13
N ASN A 158 17.79 12.57 -20.54
CA ASN A 158 17.92 13.11 -19.19
C ASN A 158 17.51 12.15 -18.07
N SER A 159 17.07 10.93 -18.38
CA SER A 159 16.51 10.01 -17.37
C SER A 159 17.05 8.58 -17.42
N LEU A 160 17.52 8.10 -18.57
CA LEU A 160 17.87 6.68 -18.77
C LEU A 160 19.36 6.42 -19.04
N PHE A 161 20.22 7.43 -18.91
CA PHE A 161 21.68 7.29 -19.06
C PHE A 161 22.37 7.74 -17.78
N PHE A 162 23.16 6.86 -17.17
CA PHE A 162 23.80 7.10 -15.88
C PHE A 162 24.65 8.38 -15.85
N ASP A 163 25.38 8.66 -16.94
CA ASP A 163 26.24 9.85 -17.01
C ASP A 163 25.49 11.18 -17.04
N ASN A 164 24.20 11.17 -17.39
CA ASN A 164 23.35 12.36 -17.42
C ASN A 164 22.58 12.56 -16.11
N LEU A 165 22.70 11.64 -15.16
CA LEU A 165 22.01 11.71 -13.87
C LEU A 165 22.89 12.37 -12.80
N ASP A 166 22.23 12.99 -11.83
CA ASP A 166 22.88 13.40 -10.59
C ASP A 166 23.25 12.16 -9.78
N LYS A 167 24.55 11.83 -9.77
CA LYS A 167 25.10 10.63 -9.16
C LYS A 167 24.93 10.65 -7.64
N ASP A 168 25.13 11.81 -7.01
CA ASP A 168 25.01 11.94 -5.56
C ASP A 168 23.55 11.76 -5.12
N ALA A 169 22.61 12.36 -5.86
CA ALA A 169 21.18 12.18 -5.60
C ALA A 169 20.73 10.73 -5.82
N LEU A 170 21.24 10.07 -6.87
CA LEU A 170 20.94 8.67 -7.19
C LEU A 170 21.42 7.74 -6.08
N TYR A 171 22.68 7.84 -5.68
CA TYR A 171 23.24 6.98 -4.62
C TYR A 171 22.55 7.24 -3.28
N LYS A 172 22.30 8.50 -2.91
CA LYS A 172 21.54 8.82 -1.70
C LYS A 172 20.15 8.19 -1.70
N HIS A 173 19.45 8.17 -2.84
CA HIS A 173 18.13 7.56 -2.97
C HIS A 173 18.18 6.04 -2.76
N ILE A 174 19.15 5.37 -3.39
CA ILE A 174 19.37 3.93 -3.30
C ILE A 174 19.75 3.51 -1.87
N GLU A 175 20.76 4.18 -1.30
CA GLU A 175 21.31 3.86 0.02
C GLU A 175 20.29 4.09 1.14
N THR A 176 19.49 5.17 1.05
CA THR A 176 18.41 5.43 2.02
C THR A 176 17.36 4.32 2.01
N SER A 177 16.97 3.84 0.82
CA SER A 177 15.99 2.75 0.71
C SER A 177 16.57 1.42 1.22
N GLU A 178 17.82 1.12 0.88
CA GLU A 178 18.51 -0.09 1.35
C GLU A 178 18.67 -0.10 2.87
N ASP A 179 19.03 1.03 3.46
CA ASP A 179 19.12 1.17 4.90
C ASP A 179 17.76 0.98 5.59
N ALA A 180 16.68 1.52 5.02
CA ALA A 180 15.33 1.35 5.56
C ALA A 180 14.87 -0.11 5.47
N ASP A 181 15.12 -0.79 4.35
CA ASP A 181 14.86 -2.23 4.22
C ASP A 181 15.67 -3.06 5.18
N PHE A 182 16.97 -2.76 5.33
CA PHE A 182 17.83 -3.42 6.30
C PHE A 182 17.28 -3.25 7.73
N LEU A 183 16.98 -2.02 8.13
CA LEU A 183 16.42 -1.70 9.45
C LEU A 183 15.10 -2.43 9.70
N ARG A 184 14.22 -2.49 8.69
CA ARG A 184 12.94 -3.22 8.79
C ARG A 184 13.15 -4.72 8.97
N ASN A 185 14.10 -5.32 8.26
CA ASN A 185 14.42 -6.74 8.39
C ASN A 185 15.06 -7.08 9.75
N GLU A 186 15.79 -6.13 10.35
CA GLU A 186 16.39 -6.31 11.69
C GLU A 186 15.38 -6.19 12.84
N LEU A 187 14.17 -5.67 12.61
CA LEU A 187 13.16 -5.53 13.68
C LEU A 187 12.91 -6.83 14.44
N GLU A 188 12.83 -7.97 13.74
CA GLU A 188 12.61 -9.27 14.39
C GLU A 188 13.77 -9.67 15.30
N ASN A 189 15.02 -9.54 14.83
CA ASN A 189 16.22 -9.85 15.61
C ASN A 189 16.31 -8.97 16.86
N LEU A 190 15.91 -7.70 16.73
CA LEU A 190 15.86 -6.71 17.80
C LEU A 190 14.62 -6.86 18.70
N LYS A 191 13.71 -7.80 18.40
CA LYS A 191 12.43 -8.03 19.09
C LYS A 191 11.50 -6.81 19.08
N LEU A 192 11.61 -6.00 18.04
CA LEU A 192 10.80 -4.82 17.79
C LEU A 192 9.66 -5.13 16.82
N ILE A 193 8.63 -4.30 16.89
CA ILE A 193 7.54 -4.22 15.92
C ILE A 193 7.59 -2.92 15.11
N ALA A 194 8.28 -1.90 15.61
CA ALA A 194 8.54 -0.66 14.90
C ALA A 194 9.78 0.05 15.45
N PHE A 195 10.37 0.91 14.64
CA PHE A 195 11.46 1.80 15.01
C PHE A 195 11.20 3.19 14.44
N VAL A 196 11.38 4.23 15.27
CA VAL A 196 11.21 5.63 14.89
C VAL A 196 12.52 6.38 15.12
N ALA A 197 13.24 6.71 14.05
CA ALA A 197 14.53 7.39 14.15
C ALA A 197 14.42 8.78 14.80
N GLU A 198 15.45 9.16 15.56
CA GLU A 198 15.58 10.53 16.05
C GLU A 198 15.61 11.54 14.89
N ASN A 199 15.06 12.72 15.16
CA ASN A 199 14.93 13.84 14.22
C ASN A 199 14.01 13.58 13.02
N SER A 200 13.25 12.48 13.01
CA SER A 200 12.22 12.24 12.01
C SER A 200 11.17 13.36 12.00
N ILE A 201 10.71 13.75 10.81
CA ILE A 201 9.62 14.71 10.62
C ILE A 201 8.35 13.93 10.29
N LEU A 202 7.57 13.64 11.34
CA LEU A 202 6.33 12.87 11.25
C LEU A 202 5.14 13.65 10.67
N PRO A 203 4.89 14.94 11.05
CA PRO A 203 3.71 15.65 10.56
C PRO A 203 3.80 15.96 9.06
N ARG A 204 2.65 15.86 8.39
CA ARG A 204 2.49 16.16 6.96
C ARG A 204 1.95 17.56 6.75
N GLN A 205 2.11 18.09 5.54
CA GLN A 205 1.69 19.45 5.17
C GLN A 205 0.18 19.68 5.35
N SER A 206 -0.65 18.67 5.08
CA SER A 206 -2.10 18.71 5.28
C SER A 206 -2.65 17.29 5.43
N GLY A 207 -3.93 17.15 5.78
CA GLY A 207 -4.60 15.83 5.86
C GLY A 207 -4.74 15.09 4.53
N THR A 208 -4.50 15.75 3.40
CA THR A 208 -4.59 15.17 2.05
C THR A 208 -3.25 15.14 1.32
N SER A 209 -2.20 15.72 1.90
CA SER A 209 -0.86 15.75 1.32
C SER A 209 0.03 14.76 2.03
N SER A 210 0.70 13.91 1.25
CA SER A 210 1.73 13.04 1.78
C SER A 210 3.05 13.77 1.99
N LEU A 211 3.23 15.06 1.65
CA LEU A 211 4.49 15.81 1.82
C LEU A 211 4.77 16.19 3.28
N PRO A 212 6.04 16.29 3.72
CA PRO A 212 6.36 16.72 5.08
C PRO A 212 6.03 18.20 5.27
N ILE A 213 5.79 18.59 6.52
CA ILE A 213 5.69 20.03 6.83
C ILE A 213 7.08 20.67 6.71
N GLU A 214 7.17 21.76 5.93
CA GLU A 214 8.47 22.40 5.62
C GLU A 214 9.00 23.29 6.75
N SER A 215 8.11 23.87 7.57
CA SER A 215 8.48 24.82 8.61
C SER A 215 7.67 24.62 9.89
N GLY A 216 8.31 24.83 11.04
CA GLY A 216 7.67 24.68 12.36
C GLY A 216 7.44 23.25 12.82
N ALA A 217 7.96 22.25 12.11
CA ALA A 217 7.94 20.87 12.56
C ALA A 217 8.75 20.70 13.85
N VAL A 218 8.21 19.94 14.81
CA VAL A 218 9.00 19.45 15.95
C VAL A 218 9.61 18.11 15.55
N PRO A 219 10.94 17.99 15.44
CA PRO A 219 11.57 16.72 15.13
C PRO A 219 11.31 15.70 16.24
N PHE A 220 11.14 14.43 15.86
CA PHE A 220 10.90 13.36 16.82
C PHE A 220 12.10 13.17 17.75
N ILE A 221 11.84 13.08 19.05
CA ILE A 221 12.85 12.80 20.09
C ILE A 221 12.43 11.52 20.81
N SER A 222 13.36 10.58 20.90
CA SER A 222 13.11 9.28 21.54
C SER A 222 13.17 9.41 23.06
N PRO A 223 12.25 8.79 23.81
CA PRO A 223 12.38 8.68 25.27
C PRO A 223 13.63 7.88 25.62
N ASP A 224 14.43 8.33 26.59
CA ASP A 224 15.72 7.72 26.95
C ASP A 224 15.60 6.21 27.26
N THR A 225 14.48 5.79 27.85
CA THR A 225 14.23 4.38 28.21
C THR A 225 13.89 3.48 27.02
N LEU A 226 13.47 4.05 25.89
CA LEU A 226 13.11 3.33 24.65
C LEU A 226 14.11 3.61 23.53
N LYS A 227 15.14 4.42 23.80
CA LYS A 227 16.18 4.80 22.86
C LYS A 227 17.14 3.65 22.66
N MET A 228 17.50 3.40 21.40
CA MET A 228 18.50 2.43 21.02
C MET A 228 19.23 2.83 19.74
N ASP A 229 20.42 2.28 19.56
CA ASP A 229 21.25 2.48 18.37
C ASP A 229 21.17 1.26 17.45
N VAL A 230 21.14 1.51 16.13
CA VAL A 230 21.18 0.49 15.09
C VAL A 230 22.22 0.87 14.06
N GLU A 231 23.10 -0.07 13.69
CA GLU A 231 24.10 0.12 12.66
C GLU A 231 23.50 -0.20 11.28
N LEU A 232 23.52 0.75 10.36
CA LEU A 232 23.01 0.60 9.00
C LEU A 232 24.16 0.42 7.99
N PRO A 233 23.94 -0.30 6.87
CA PRO A 233 25.00 -0.60 5.93
C PRO A 233 25.58 0.63 5.21
N ASN A 234 24.79 1.69 4.98
CA ASN A 234 25.25 2.88 4.25
C ASN A 234 25.36 4.12 5.15
N LYS A 235 24.30 4.49 5.87
CA LYS A 235 24.31 5.67 6.76
C LYS A 235 25.13 5.48 8.05
N GLY A 236 25.46 4.24 8.41
CA GLY A 236 26.12 3.89 9.67
C GLY A 236 25.16 3.91 10.86
N GLN A 237 25.68 4.18 12.05
CA GLN A 237 24.87 4.21 13.27
C GLN A 237 23.77 5.27 13.24
N ILE A 238 22.53 4.85 13.54
CA ILE A 238 21.41 5.75 13.84
C ILE A 238 20.85 5.45 15.22
N THR A 239 20.24 6.46 15.82
CA THR A 239 19.57 6.37 17.13
C THR A 239 18.07 6.60 16.94
N GLY A 240 17.24 5.89 17.69
CA GLY A 240 15.78 6.05 17.63
C GLY A 240 15.04 5.30 18.71
N MET A 241 13.71 5.41 18.69
CA MET A 241 12.81 4.75 19.62
C MET A 241 12.44 3.37 19.06
N GLY A 242 12.80 2.31 19.79
CA GLY A 242 12.33 0.95 19.50
C GLY A 242 11.01 0.66 20.20
N ILE A 243 10.01 0.21 19.44
CA ILE A 243 8.74 -0.31 19.98
C ILE A 243 8.82 -1.83 20.01
N LEU A 244 8.76 -2.41 21.21
CA LEU A 244 8.87 -3.84 21.45
C LEU A 244 7.57 -4.60 21.12
N ARG A 245 7.67 -5.92 20.94
CA ARG A 245 6.49 -6.81 20.84
C ARG A 245 5.62 -6.69 22.11
N GLY A 246 4.30 -6.75 21.93
CA GLY A 246 3.32 -6.60 23.01
C GLY A 246 2.24 -5.58 22.70
N ILE A 247 1.66 -5.01 23.74
CA ILE A 247 0.61 -3.97 23.68
C ILE A 247 1.24 -2.63 24.06
N THR A 248 1.34 -1.72 23.09
CA THR A 248 1.82 -0.35 23.29
C THR A 248 0.66 0.63 23.19
N LEU A 249 0.53 1.51 24.17
CA LEU A 249 -0.42 2.62 24.16
C LEU A 249 0.29 3.92 23.79
N ILE A 250 -0.34 4.72 22.95
CA ILE A 250 0.05 6.09 22.64
C ILE A 250 -1.03 7.01 23.21
N VAL A 251 -0.73 7.67 24.33
CA VAL A 251 -1.67 8.48 25.12
C VAL A 251 -1.29 9.95 25.09
N GLY A 252 -2.16 10.82 25.62
CA GLY A 252 -1.94 12.27 25.66
C GLY A 252 -3.19 13.07 25.28
N GLU A 253 -3.10 14.39 25.38
CA GLU A 253 -4.22 15.28 25.03
C GLU A 253 -4.43 15.34 23.50
N ASN A 254 -5.59 15.88 23.11
CA ASN A 254 -5.90 16.10 21.69
C ASN A 254 -4.91 17.08 21.07
N ASN A 255 -4.52 16.84 19.81
CA ASN A 255 -3.57 17.66 19.04
C ASN A 255 -2.11 17.64 19.54
N HIS A 256 -1.71 16.65 20.35
CA HIS A 256 -0.32 16.53 20.82
C HIS A 256 0.54 15.55 19.99
N GLY A 257 0.03 15.05 18.85
CA GLY A 257 0.80 14.25 17.89
C GLY A 257 0.62 12.72 17.98
N LYS A 258 -0.37 12.22 18.72
CA LYS A 258 -0.65 10.77 18.86
C LYS A 258 -0.92 10.07 17.53
N SER A 259 -1.94 10.52 16.81
CA SER A 259 -2.30 9.98 15.49
C SER A 259 -1.20 10.23 14.46
N THR A 260 -0.44 11.32 14.57
CA THR A 260 0.72 11.59 13.72
C THR A 260 1.81 10.53 13.89
N LEU A 261 2.13 10.17 15.13
CA LEU A 261 3.07 9.09 15.42
C LEU A 261 2.57 7.74 14.90
N LEU A 262 1.32 7.39 15.18
CA LEU A 262 0.73 6.13 14.70
C LEU A 262 0.69 6.06 13.17
N LYS A 263 0.34 7.17 12.49
CA LYS A 263 0.33 7.23 11.02
C LYS A 263 1.72 7.07 10.43
N ALA A 264 2.76 7.60 11.07
CA ALA A 264 4.13 7.37 10.63
C ALA A 264 4.53 5.89 10.77
N ILE A 265 4.16 5.25 11.88
CA ILE A 265 4.39 3.80 12.09
C ILE A 265 3.59 2.96 11.07
N GLU A 266 2.34 3.33 10.80
CA GLU A 266 1.47 2.70 9.81
C GLU A 266 2.10 2.69 8.41
N GLN A 267 2.70 3.80 8.02
CA GLN A 267 3.36 3.97 6.73
C GLN A 267 4.78 3.39 6.72
N GLY A 268 5.35 3.06 7.89
CA GLY A 268 6.67 2.42 8.02
C GLY A 268 6.78 1.01 7.41
N ILE A 269 5.67 0.46 6.92
CA ILE A 269 5.67 -0.75 6.08
C ILE A 269 6.30 -0.50 4.70
N TYR A 270 6.40 0.76 4.27
CA TYR A 270 7.02 1.19 3.02
C TYR A 270 8.33 1.93 3.29
N ASN A 271 9.24 1.90 2.30
CA ASN A 271 10.37 2.82 2.28
C ASN A 271 9.90 4.18 1.79
N HIS A 272 10.55 5.24 2.26
CA HIS A 272 10.26 6.61 1.83
C HIS A 272 11.50 7.23 1.20
N ILE A 273 11.27 8.20 0.30
CA ILE A 273 12.34 8.94 -0.35
C ILE A 273 13.20 9.74 0.65
N PRO A 274 14.48 10.00 0.35
CA PRO A 274 15.30 10.86 1.18
C PRO A 274 14.68 12.25 1.35
N GLY A 275 14.63 12.75 2.58
CA GLY A 275 14.02 14.05 2.89
C GLY A 275 12.50 14.00 3.10
N ASP A 276 11.87 12.82 3.05
CA ASP A 276 10.47 12.65 3.42
C ASP A 276 10.20 12.95 4.91
N GLY A 277 11.21 12.79 5.77
CA GLY A 277 11.10 12.88 7.22
C GLY A 277 10.79 11.54 7.89
N ARG A 278 10.30 10.54 7.16
CA ARG A 278 9.96 9.20 7.66
C ARG A 278 10.84 8.10 7.06
N GLU A 279 11.92 8.46 6.36
CA GLU A 279 12.78 7.49 5.65
C GLU A 279 13.44 6.43 6.57
N TYR A 280 13.54 6.70 7.88
CA TYR A 280 14.01 5.75 8.90
C TYR A 280 12.95 5.46 9.97
N VAL A 281 11.68 5.60 9.60
CA VAL A 281 10.55 5.13 10.40
C VAL A 281 10.05 3.85 9.76
N VAL A 282 10.32 2.71 10.40
CA VAL A 282 9.97 1.39 9.86
C VAL A 282 9.08 0.63 10.83
N SER A 283 8.22 -0.23 10.28
CA SER A 283 7.37 -1.12 11.07
C SER A 283 7.35 -2.52 10.47
N ASN A 284 6.90 -3.49 11.28
CA ASN A 284 6.76 -4.86 10.84
C ASN A 284 5.94 -4.89 9.53
N PRO A 285 6.40 -5.59 8.48
CA PRO A 285 5.76 -5.57 7.15
C PRO A 285 4.32 -6.12 7.15
N ASN A 286 3.95 -6.91 8.17
CA ASN A 286 2.60 -7.44 8.39
C ASN A 286 1.78 -6.59 9.38
N SER A 287 2.15 -5.32 9.60
CA SER A 287 1.36 -4.38 10.41
C SER A 287 0.09 -3.93 9.67
N VAL A 288 -1.06 -4.00 10.33
CA VAL A 288 -2.37 -3.69 9.74
C VAL A 288 -3.08 -2.62 10.55
N LYS A 289 -3.45 -1.52 9.89
CA LYS A 289 -4.38 -0.54 10.46
C LYS A 289 -5.80 -1.11 10.41
N VAL A 290 -6.47 -1.13 11.56
CA VAL A 290 -7.86 -1.58 11.67
C VAL A 290 -8.75 -0.44 12.16
N SER A 291 -9.79 -0.16 11.38
CA SER A 291 -10.81 0.85 11.62
C SER A 291 -12.21 0.24 11.55
N ALA A 292 -13.21 1.00 11.99
CA ALA A 292 -14.61 0.64 11.84
C ALA A 292 -15.11 0.93 10.41
N GLU A 293 -15.93 0.04 9.86
CA GLU A 293 -16.49 0.15 8.51
C GLU A 293 -18.00 -0.09 8.52
N ASP A 294 -18.75 0.95 8.82
CA ASP A 294 -20.21 0.85 8.87
C ASP A 294 -20.79 0.52 7.48
N GLY A 295 -21.63 -0.50 7.40
CA GLY A 295 -22.31 -0.91 6.17
C GLY A 295 -21.55 -1.86 5.23
N ARG A 296 -20.32 -2.28 5.56
CA ARG A 296 -19.64 -3.31 4.76
C ARG A 296 -20.30 -4.69 4.87
N SER A 297 -20.15 -5.52 3.84
CA SER A 297 -20.57 -6.92 3.88
C SER A 297 -19.56 -7.79 4.64
N ILE A 298 -20.05 -8.89 5.22
CA ILE A 298 -19.26 -9.92 5.90
C ILE A 298 -19.75 -11.29 5.42
N GLN A 299 -18.81 -12.21 5.18
CA GLN A 299 -19.11 -13.57 4.72
C GLN A 299 -18.38 -14.62 5.55
N ASN A 300 -19.17 -15.44 6.25
CA ASN A 300 -18.82 -16.63 7.05
C ASN A 300 -17.60 -16.48 7.97
N VAL A 301 -17.57 -15.39 8.75
CA VAL A 301 -16.53 -15.12 9.74
C VAL A 301 -16.92 -15.68 11.12
N ASP A 302 -16.01 -16.34 11.81
CA ASP A 302 -16.21 -16.73 13.21
C ASP A 302 -15.96 -15.53 14.13
N LEU A 303 -17.04 -14.93 14.63
CA LEU A 303 -17.04 -13.78 15.53
C LEU A 303 -17.08 -14.18 17.01
N SER A 304 -17.06 -15.46 17.35
CA SER A 304 -17.10 -15.92 18.74
C SER A 304 -16.03 -15.30 19.67
N PRO A 305 -14.82 -14.88 19.20
CA PRO A 305 -13.88 -14.14 20.04
C PRO A 305 -14.43 -12.81 20.56
N PHE A 306 -15.21 -12.11 19.74
CA PHE A 306 -15.69 -10.75 20.03
C PHE A 306 -17.18 -10.67 20.30
N ILE A 307 -17.98 -11.67 19.96
CA ILE A 307 -19.44 -11.60 20.08
C ILE A 307 -19.96 -12.84 20.79
N LYS A 308 -20.60 -12.64 21.94
CA LYS A 308 -21.19 -13.74 22.72
C LYS A 308 -22.58 -14.10 22.22
N ASN A 309 -23.42 -13.10 22.01
CA ASN A 309 -24.79 -13.26 21.53
C ASN A 309 -25.08 -12.22 20.44
N LEU A 310 -25.79 -12.64 19.40
CA LEU A 310 -26.31 -11.78 18.33
C LEU A 310 -27.83 -11.65 18.48
N SER A 311 -28.35 -10.54 17.96
CA SER A 311 -29.79 -10.33 17.82
C SER A 311 -30.42 -11.45 16.99
N ALA A 312 -31.65 -11.85 17.33
CA ALA A 312 -32.44 -12.86 16.61
C ALA A 312 -31.84 -14.28 16.55
N GLY A 313 -30.91 -14.63 17.45
CA GLY A 313 -30.39 -16.01 17.57
C GLY A 313 -29.48 -16.42 16.41
N GLN A 314 -28.91 -15.45 15.70
CA GLN A 314 -27.86 -15.71 14.72
C GLN A 314 -26.66 -16.36 15.39
N LYS A 315 -26.01 -17.26 14.65
CA LYS A 315 -24.82 -17.96 15.12
C LYS A 315 -23.58 -17.12 14.88
N THR A 316 -22.73 -17.03 15.90
CA THR A 316 -21.50 -16.24 15.88
C THR A 316 -20.36 -16.95 15.17
N ASP A 317 -20.42 -18.28 15.06
CA ASP A 317 -19.34 -19.10 14.52
C ASP A 317 -19.28 -19.14 12.99
N PHE A 318 -20.30 -18.61 12.28
CA PHE A 318 -20.32 -18.42 10.82
C PHE A 318 -21.16 -17.21 10.44
N TYR A 319 -20.75 -16.04 10.91
CA TYR A 319 -21.50 -14.81 10.71
C TYR A 319 -21.40 -14.28 9.27
N SER A 320 -22.55 -13.93 8.70
CA SER A 320 -22.68 -13.30 7.38
C SER A 320 -23.76 -12.22 7.41
N VAL A 321 -23.48 -11.06 6.81
CA VAL A 321 -24.42 -9.95 6.71
C VAL A 321 -24.05 -9.03 5.53
N GLU A 322 -25.04 -8.38 4.92
CA GLU A 322 -24.81 -7.41 3.84
C GLU A 322 -24.39 -6.02 4.35
N ASN A 323 -24.84 -5.65 5.55
CA ASN A 323 -24.60 -4.35 6.16
C ASN A 323 -24.24 -4.55 7.64
N ALA A 324 -22.96 -4.57 7.94
CA ALA A 324 -22.43 -4.69 9.30
C ALA A 324 -22.53 -3.37 10.08
N SER A 325 -22.69 -3.45 11.40
CA SER A 325 -22.48 -2.28 12.26
C SER A 325 -20.99 -1.94 12.41
N ALA A 326 -20.68 -0.70 12.76
CA ALA A 326 -19.31 -0.23 13.01
C ALA A 326 -18.49 -1.14 13.97
N GLY A 327 -19.07 -1.60 15.08
CA GLY A 327 -18.36 -2.47 16.04
C GLY A 327 -18.12 -3.88 15.51
N ILE A 328 -19.11 -4.45 14.82
CA ILE A 328 -18.99 -5.79 14.20
C ILE A 328 -17.96 -5.76 13.08
N SER A 329 -17.99 -4.76 12.20
CA SER A 329 -17.04 -4.64 11.10
C SER A 329 -15.60 -4.50 11.61
N GLN A 330 -15.38 -3.75 12.68
CA GLN A 330 -14.04 -3.63 13.27
C GLN A 330 -13.55 -4.95 13.88
N ALA A 331 -14.41 -5.70 14.58
CA ALA A 331 -14.09 -7.03 15.08
C ALA A 331 -13.72 -8.00 13.94
N VAL A 332 -14.50 -7.97 12.85
CA VAL A 332 -14.22 -8.75 11.64
C VAL A 332 -12.88 -8.35 11.03
N ASN A 333 -12.59 -7.06 10.91
CA ASN A 333 -11.31 -6.59 10.36
C ASN A 333 -10.10 -7.18 11.08
N ILE A 334 -10.16 -7.30 12.40
CA ILE A 334 -9.12 -7.96 13.19
C ILE A 334 -9.03 -9.45 12.84
N ILE A 335 -10.16 -10.17 12.85
CA ILE A 335 -10.19 -11.61 12.55
C ILE A 335 -9.65 -11.89 11.15
N GLU A 336 -10.09 -11.13 10.15
CA GLU A 336 -9.65 -11.29 8.76
C GLU A 336 -8.17 -10.95 8.57
N ALA A 337 -7.66 -9.91 9.25
CA ALA A 337 -6.25 -9.57 9.22
C ALA A 337 -5.38 -10.68 9.84
N VAL A 338 -5.78 -11.19 11.01
CA VAL A 338 -5.08 -12.29 11.70
C VAL A 338 -5.17 -13.58 10.88
N GLU A 339 -6.30 -13.88 10.23
CA GLU A 339 -6.48 -15.02 9.34
C GLU A 339 -5.42 -15.07 8.24
N VAL A 340 -5.07 -13.93 7.64
CA VAL A 340 -4.07 -13.85 6.55
C VAL A 340 -2.64 -13.58 7.03
N GLY A 341 -2.46 -13.41 8.33
CA GLY A 341 -1.16 -13.35 9.00
C GLY A 341 -0.66 -11.93 9.26
N ALA A 342 -1.52 -11.08 9.79
CA ALA A 342 -1.10 -9.85 10.46
C ALA A 342 -0.34 -10.17 11.75
N ASP A 343 0.76 -9.45 11.99
CA ASP A 343 1.59 -9.61 13.20
C ASP A 343 1.41 -8.44 14.20
N VAL A 344 0.92 -7.30 13.71
CA VAL A 344 0.74 -6.08 14.50
C VAL A 344 -0.57 -5.41 14.08
N LEU A 345 -1.39 -5.03 15.05
CA LEU A 345 -2.59 -4.24 14.84
C LEU A 345 -2.35 -2.79 15.25
N LEU A 346 -2.65 -1.87 14.35
CA LEU A 346 -2.61 -0.44 14.61
C LEU A 346 -4.05 0.04 14.77
N ILE A 347 -4.36 0.67 15.89
CA ILE A 347 -5.73 1.09 16.22
C ILE A 347 -5.69 2.54 16.66
N ASP A 348 -6.57 3.37 16.08
CA ASP A 348 -6.78 4.76 16.53
C ASP A 348 -8.22 4.90 17.00
N GLU A 349 -8.38 5.42 18.22
CA GLU A 349 -9.68 5.70 18.82
C GLU A 349 -10.58 6.55 17.90
N ASN A 350 -10.00 7.51 17.16
CA ASN A 350 -10.78 8.41 16.30
C ASN A 350 -11.44 7.71 15.09
N THR A 351 -10.91 6.55 14.69
CA THR A 351 -11.41 5.76 13.55
C THR A 351 -12.02 4.42 14.00
N SER A 352 -12.30 4.28 15.30
CA SER A 352 -12.79 3.04 15.91
C SER A 352 -14.20 3.20 16.44
N ALA A 353 -14.91 2.08 16.59
CA ALA A 353 -16.21 2.06 17.23
C ALA A 353 -16.04 2.07 18.77
N ASN A 354 -16.62 3.07 19.45
CA ASN A 354 -16.50 3.20 20.91
C ASN A 354 -17.00 1.97 21.68
N ASN A 355 -18.09 1.37 21.21
CA ASN A 355 -18.66 0.14 21.80
C ASN A 355 -17.80 -1.11 21.57
N PHE A 356 -16.82 -1.03 20.66
CA PHE A 356 -15.83 -2.07 20.44
C PHE A 356 -14.58 -1.81 21.28
N LEU A 357 -14.13 -0.56 21.44
CA LEU A 357 -12.92 -0.28 22.22
C LEU A 357 -13.12 -0.36 23.73
N TYR A 358 -14.27 0.08 24.24
CA TYR A 358 -14.48 0.26 25.68
C TYR A 358 -15.67 -0.53 26.20
N HIS A 359 -15.69 -0.75 27.52
CA HIS A 359 -16.90 -1.22 28.18
C HIS A 359 -17.98 -0.16 28.16
N ASN A 360 -19.15 -0.51 27.64
CA ASN A 360 -20.34 0.32 27.82
C ASN A 360 -20.90 0.13 29.24
N SER A 361 -20.99 1.22 29.99
CA SER A 361 -21.49 1.28 31.37
C SER A 361 -22.94 0.80 31.53
N ASN A 362 -23.74 0.79 30.46
CA ASN A 362 -25.13 0.30 30.47
C ASN A 362 -25.29 -1.18 30.06
N SER A 363 -24.23 -1.84 29.58
CA SER A 363 -24.31 -3.15 28.91
C SER A 363 -24.06 -4.34 29.83
N ARG A 364 -23.30 -4.16 30.93
CA ARG A 364 -23.01 -5.27 31.86
C ARG A 364 -24.24 -5.69 32.68
N GLU A 365 -25.13 -4.75 33.04
CA GLU A 365 -26.35 -5.04 33.81
C GLU A 365 -27.55 -5.50 32.94
N ASN A 366 -27.53 -5.19 31.63
CA ASN A 366 -28.62 -5.51 30.70
C ASN A 366 -28.29 -6.61 29.69
N ALA A 367 -27.26 -7.42 29.95
CA ALA A 367 -26.89 -8.61 29.17
C ALA A 367 -27.93 -9.74 29.35
N SER A 368 -29.19 -9.45 29.04
CA SER A 368 -30.16 -10.47 28.70
C SER A 368 -29.77 -11.08 27.35
N GLU A 369 -30.03 -12.37 27.15
CA GLU A 369 -29.73 -13.12 25.91
C GLU A 369 -30.40 -12.53 24.64
N LYS A 370 -31.19 -11.45 24.77
CA LYS A 370 -31.97 -10.83 23.69
C LYS A 370 -31.23 -9.77 22.88
N TYR A 371 -30.13 -9.20 23.39
CA TYR A 371 -29.42 -8.09 22.74
C TYR A 371 -28.02 -8.50 22.28
N GLU A 372 -27.60 -7.89 21.18
CA GLU A 372 -26.23 -7.98 20.67
C GLU A 372 -25.23 -7.52 21.74
N TYR A 373 -24.26 -8.38 22.06
CA TYR A 373 -23.20 -8.07 23.02
C TYR A 373 -21.84 -8.26 22.37
N ILE A 374 -21.15 -7.15 22.17
CA ILE A 374 -19.77 -7.08 21.71
C ILE A 374 -18.87 -7.10 22.95
N THR A 375 -18.02 -8.10 23.03
CA THR A 375 -16.89 -8.18 23.96
C THR A 375 -15.85 -7.15 23.50
N PRO A 376 -15.56 -6.11 24.31
CA PRO A 376 -14.67 -5.05 23.88
C PRO A 376 -13.23 -5.53 23.65
N TYR A 377 -12.48 -4.80 22.82
CA TYR A 377 -11.12 -5.15 22.43
C TYR A 377 -10.17 -5.24 23.63
N ILE A 378 -10.35 -4.40 24.66
CA ILE A 378 -9.57 -4.46 25.90
C ILE A 378 -9.58 -5.84 26.56
N ASP A 379 -10.68 -6.59 26.48
CA ASP A 379 -10.78 -7.94 27.07
C ASP A 379 -10.00 -8.98 26.26
N ASN A 380 -9.78 -8.72 24.97
CA ASN A 380 -9.23 -9.67 24.01
C ASN A 380 -7.81 -9.36 23.57
N ALA A 381 -7.35 -8.10 23.68
CA ALA A 381 -6.06 -7.68 23.17
C ALA A 381 -4.90 -8.50 23.78
N ARG A 382 -4.94 -8.74 25.10
CA ARG A 382 -3.91 -9.56 25.76
C ARG A 382 -3.98 -11.03 25.37
N ASN A 383 -5.17 -11.59 25.19
CA ASN A 383 -5.35 -12.98 24.78
C ASN A 383 -4.87 -13.18 23.33
N LEU A 384 -5.19 -12.23 22.46
CA LEU A 384 -4.72 -12.21 21.08
C LEU A 384 -3.19 -12.20 21.01
N TYR A 385 -2.52 -11.37 21.83
CA TYR A 385 -1.05 -11.39 21.92
C TYR A 385 -0.52 -12.72 22.47
N ASN A 386 -1.09 -13.24 23.55
CA ASN A 386 -0.60 -14.46 24.19
C ASN A 386 -0.78 -15.72 23.31
N GLU A 387 -1.87 -15.81 22.55
CA GLU A 387 -2.22 -17.00 21.76
C GLU A 387 -1.70 -16.93 20.32
N TYR A 388 -1.68 -15.74 19.71
CA TYR A 388 -1.32 -15.55 18.30
C TYR A 388 -0.05 -14.73 18.08
N MET A 389 0.58 -14.23 19.15
CA MET A 389 1.76 -13.34 19.08
C MET A 389 1.51 -12.05 18.27
N VAL A 390 0.24 -11.64 18.14
CA VAL A 390 -0.13 -10.42 17.43
C VAL A 390 -0.06 -9.24 18.39
N SER A 391 0.88 -8.35 18.11
CA SER A 391 1.11 -7.13 18.92
C SER A 391 0.07 -6.06 18.60
N SER A 392 -0.04 -5.03 19.44
CA SER A 392 -0.99 -3.93 19.22
C SER A 392 -0.38 -2.60 19.57
N ILE A 393 -0.56 -1.60 18.70
CA ILE A 393 -0.25 -0.20 18.99
C ILE A 393 -1.56 0.57 18.94
N LEU A 394 -1.99 1.08 20.10
CA LEU A 394 -3.26 1.77 20.24
C LEU A 394 -3.04 3.25 20.54
N VAL A 395 -3.57 4.13 19.70
CA VAL A 395 -3.78 5.54 20.06
C VAL A 395 -5.09 5.62 20.83
N ILE A 396 -4.98 5.98 22.10
CA ILE A 396 -6.13 6.21 22.98
C ILE A 396 -6.04 7.60 23.60
N GLY A 397 -7.19 8.15 23.96
CA GLY A 397 -7.34 9.36 24.75
C GLY A 397 -7.04 9.10 26.22
N HIS A 398 -7.87 9.68 27.09
CA HIS A 398 -7.72 9.59 28.54
C HIS A 398 -8.38 8.35 29.15
N SER A 399 -8.40 7.22 28.44
CA SER A 399 -8.94 5.98 29.00
C SER A 399 -7.86 5.19 29.74
N GLU A 400 -7.83 5.39 31.06
CA GLU A 400 -6.99 4.64 32.00
C GLU A 400 -7.31 3.13 32.03
N ASP A 401 -8.41 2.70 31.41
CA ASP A 401 -8.86 1.31 31.42
C ASP A 401 -7.81 0.38 30.79
N TYR A 402 -7.16 0.82 29.70
CA TYR A 402 -6.17 0.02 28.97
C TYR A 402 -4.83 -0.14 29.71
N PHE A 403 -4.56 0.64 30.76
CA PHE A 403 -3.27 0.57 31.48
C PHE A 403 -3.01 -0.81 32.09
N GLY A 404 -4.06 -1.50 32.54
CA GLY A 404 -3.93 -2.83 33.14
C GLY A 404 -3.45 -3.92 32.19
N ILE A 405 -3.51 -3.69 30.88
CA ILE A 405 -3.09 -4.66 29.85
C ILE A 405 -1.91 -4.18 29.01
N ALA A 406 -1.41 -2.96 29.18
CA ALA A 406 -0.32 -2.42 28.37
C ALA A 406 1.04 -2.96 28.83
N ASP A 407 1.91 -3.26 27.86
CA ASP A 407 3.34 -3.51 28.13
C ASP A 407 4.13 -2.20 28.13
N PHE A 408 3.74 -1.24 27.28
CA PHE A 408 4.37 0.07 27.16
C PHE A 408 3.32 1.17 27.02
N VAL A 409 3.58 2.30 27.66
CA VAL A 409 2.75 3.52 27.53
C VAL A 409 3.64 4.68 27.13
N ILE A 410 3.39 5.21 25.94
CA ILE A 410 4.06 6.37 25.36
C ILE A 410 3.10 7.55 25.45
N GLN A 411 3.42 8.55 26.28
CA GLN A 411 2.67 9.79 26.33
C GLN A 411 3.23 10.80 25.34
N MET A 412 2.35 11.38 24.53
CA MET A 412 2.65 12.50 23.65
C MET A 412 2.23 13.81 24.32
N THR A 413 3.19 14.69 24.58
CA THR A 413 2.96 16.03 25.13
C THR A 413 3.78 17.05 24.34
N ASP A 414 3.14 18.09 23.81
CA ASP A 414 3.80 19.10 22.96
C ASP A 414 4.64 18.46 21.83
N PHE A 415 4.09 17.41 21.19
CA PHE A 415 4.74 16.64 20.12
C PHE A 415 5.99 15.86 20.53
N LYS A 416 6.24 15.68 21.83
CA LYS A 416 7.34 14.90 22.38
C LYS A 416 6.83 13.62 23.02
N ALA A 417 7.52 12.51 22.73
CA ALA A 417 7.24 11.22 23.33
C ALA A 417 7.92 11.10 24.71
N GLN A 418 7.20 10.54 25.67
CA GLN A 418 7.69 10.20 27.01
C GLN A 418 7.23 8.79 27.37
N ASN A 419 8.08 8.01 28.04
CA ASN A 419 7.68 6.71 28.55
C ASN A 419 7.00 6.90 29.91
N MET A 420 5.71 6.54 29.99
CA MET A 420 4.87 6.64 31.18
C MET A 420 4.42 5.26 31.68
N THR A 421 5.16 4.21 31.34
CA THR A 421 4.77 2.83 31.65
C THR A 421 4.70 2.58 33.15
N GLN A 422 5.60 3.16 33.95
CA GLN A 422 5.62 2.97 35.40
C GLN A 422 4.40 3.62 36.06
N GLU A 423 4.12 4.88 35.71
CA GLU A 423 3.00 5.66 36.19
C GLU A 423 1.66 5.02 35.80
N ALA A 424 1.53 4.55 34.55
CA ALA A 424 0.35 3.83 34.09
C ALA A 424 0.11 2.53 34.89
N THR A 425 1.18 1.81 35.22
CA THR A 425 1.12 0.59 36.04
C THR A 425 0.65 0.90 37.46
N GLU A 426 1.14 2.00 38.07
CA GLU A 426 0.68 2.44 39.40
C GLU A 426 -0.81 2.82 39.41
N ILE A 427 -1.28 3.54 38.40
CA ILE A 427 -2.69 3.89 38.24
C ILE A 427 -3.56 2.64 38.09
N ALA A 428 -3.11 1.68 37.27
CA ALA A 428 -3.82 0.41 37.08
C ALA A 428 -3.93 -0.40 38.39
N HIS A 429 -2.89 -0.40 39.23
CA HIS A 429 -2.92 -1.09 40.52
C HIS A 429 -3.86 -0.44 41.56
N GLN A 430 -4.07 0.87 41.50
CA GLN A 430 -5.00 1.59 42.38
C GLN A 430 -6.47 1.31 42.03
N ARG A 431 -6.73 0.96 40.77
CA ARG A 431 -8.06 0.56 40.29
C ARG A 431 -8.27 -0.93 40.54
N SER A 432 -8.85 -1.27 41.69
CA SER A 432 -9.18 -2.65 42.12
C SER A 432 -10.20 -3.41 41.24
N ASP A 433 -10.52 -2.92 40.04
CA ASP A 433 -11.58 -3.44 39.15
C ASP A 433 -11.09 -4.24 37.94
N VAL A 434 -9.80 -4.56 37.85
CA VAL A 434 -9.31 -5.47 36.80
C VAL A 434 -9.69 -6.91 37.16
N GLN A 435 -10.95 -7.27 36.90
CA GLN A 435 -11.33 -8.67 36.81
C GLN A 435 -10.51 -9.30 35.69
N LYS A 436 -9.56 -10.16 36.06
CA LYS A 436 -9.00 -11.14 35.13
C LYS A 436 -10.15 -12.05 34.70
N ILE A 437 -10.73 -11.75 33.55
CA ILE A 437 -11.52 -12.73 32.84
C ILE A 437 -10.49 -13.72 32.29
N ASP A 438 -10.34 -14.88 32.95
CA ASP A 438 -9.64 -16.02 32.37
C ASP A 438 -10.46 -16.50 31.16
N SER A 439 -10.30 -15.80 30.04
CA SER A 439 -10.89 -16.15 28.75
C SER A 439 -9.77 -16.36 27.74
N TYR A 440 -9.97 -17.34 26.86
CA TYR A 440 -9.14 -17.52 25.68
C TYR A 440 -9.67 -16.62 24.56
N PHE A 441 -8.79 -16.17 23.67
CA PHE A 441 -9.22 -15.47 22.45
C PHE A 441 -10.03 -16.41 21.56
N GLY A 442 -9.65 -17.69 21.50
CA GLY A 442 -10.33 -18.71 20.73
C GLY A 442 -9.59 -19.04 19.44
N THR A 443 -10.25 -19.75 18.52
CA THR A 443 -9.62 -20.22 17.26
C THR A 443 -10.00 -19.32 16.09
N ILE A 444 -9.00 -18.80 15.37
CA ILE A 444 -9.22 -18.19 14.05
C ILE A 444 -9.40 -19.30 13.03
N ARG A 445 -10.61 -19.41 12.46
CA ARG A 445 -10.93 -20.41 11.44
C ARG A 445 -10.46 -19.95 10.07
N ASP A 446 -9.76 -20.83 9.37
CA ASP A 446 -9.45 -20.69 7.96
C ASP A 446 -10.75 -20.69 7.13
N ARG A 447 -10.92 -19.71 6.22
CA ARG A 447 -12.00 -19.69 5.24
C ARG A 447 -11.46 -20.03 3.84
N ILE A 448 -12.23 -20.78 3.06
CA ILE A 448 -11.94 -21.23 1.71
C ILE A 448 -12.76 -20.37 0.74
N PRO A 449 -12.15 -19.45 -0.02
CA PRO A 449 -12.87 -18.66 -1.02
C PRO A 449 -13.27 -19.49 -2.24
N LEU A 450 -14.50 -19.26 -2.73
CA LEU A 450 -15.05 -19.95 -3.89
C LEU A 450 -14.87 -19.13 -5.17
N ALA A 451 -14.24 -19.71 -6.19
CA ALA A 451 -13.89 -19.02 -7.43
C ALA A 451 -15.11 -18.48 -8.19
N GLU A 452 -16.25 -19.19 -8.14
CA GLU A 452 -17.50 -18.77 -8.79
C GLU A 452 -18.12 -17.50 -8.20
N SER A 453 -17.70 -17.08 -7.00
CA SER A 453 -18.19 -15.86 -6.35
C SER A 453 -17.50 -14.58 -6.82
N LEU A 454 -16.39 -14.73 -7.53
CA LEU A 454 -15.58 -13.64 -8.10
C LEU A 454 -15.96 -13.45 -9.56
N ASP A 455 -17.05 -12.75 -9.80
CA ASP A 455 -17.50 -12.43 -11.15
C ASP A 455 -16.95 -11.08 -11.60
N SER A 456 -15.97 -11.14 -12.51
CA SER A 456 -15.39 -9.95 -13.15
C SER A 456 -16.15 -9.54 -14.41
N SER A 457 -17.22 -10.26 -14.80
CA SER A 457 -17.97 -9.93 -16.01
C SER A 457 -18.79 -8.67 -15.81
N LYS A 458 -18.62 -7.73 -16.73
CA LYS A 458 -19.62 -6.68 -16.96
C LYS A 458 -20.55 -7.20 -18.05
N GLY A 459 -21.85 -6.91 -17.99
CA GLY A 459 -22.81 -7.28 -19.04
C GLY A 459 -22.41 -6.79 -20.44
N LYS A 460 -23.26 -7.00 -21.45
CA LYS A 460 -22.94 -6.80 -22.89
C LYS A 460 -22.29 -5.45 -23.29
N ASP A 461 -22.39 -4.40 -22.47
CA ASP A 461 -21.92 -3.03 -22.77
C ASP A 461 -20.91 -2.48 -21.76
N GLY A 462 -20.39 -3.27 -20.82
CA GLY A 462 -19.57 -2.75 -19.74
C GLY A 462 -18.10 -2.55 -20.12
N ILE A 463 -17.70 -1.29 -20.30
CA ILE A 463 -16.29 -0.91 -20.35
C ILE A 463 -15.76 -0.89 -18.91
N GLU A 464 -14.58 -1.47 -18.69
CA GLU A 464 -13.87 -1.40 -17.43
C GLU A 464 -13.20 -0.04 -17.31
N ILE A 465 -13.59 0.75 -16.31
CA ILE A 465 -13.07 2.10 -16.12
C ILE A 465 -11.89 1.99 -15.15
N PRO A 466 -10.73 2.56 -15.49
CA PRO A 466 -9.62 2.65 -14.55
C PRO A 466 -10.06 3.45 -13.30
N PRO A 467 -9.60 3.06 -12.10
CA PRO A 467 -9.84 3.84 -10.89
C PRO A 467 -9.26 5.25 -11.04
N ASN A 468 -10.01 6.26 -10.60
CA ASN A 468 -9.56 7.66 -10.60
C ASN A 468 -9.04 8.11 -9.23
N GLU A 469 -9.35 7.36 -8.17
CA GLU A 469 -9.01 7.68 -6.78
C GLU A 469 -8.59 6.40 -6.03
N ILE A 470 -7.88 6.58 -4.91
CA ILE A 470 -7.47 5.48 -4.01
C ILE A 470 -8.63 5.23 -3.04
N SER A 471 -9.77 4.79 -3.58
CA SER A 471 -11.00 4.62 -2.82
C SER A 471 -11.70 3.31 -3.13
N ASP A 472 -11.65 2.85 -4.38
CA ASP A 472 -12.46 1.74 -4.81
C ASP A 472 -11.87 0.96 -5.98
N ILE A 473 -12.35 -0.28 -6.13
CA ILE A 473 -12.12 -1.13 -7.30
C ILE A 473 -13.47 -1.42 -7.96
N GLU A 474 -13.59 -1.06 -9.24
CA GLU A 474 -14.61 -1.66 -10.10
C GLU A 474 -14.23 -3.10 -10.44
N PHE A 475 -15.05 -4.08 -10.04
CA PHE A 475 -14.84 -5.50 -10.33
C PHE A 475 -16.13 -6.12 -10.89
N GLY A 476 -16.18 -6.29 -12.21
CA GLY A 476 -17.42 -6.69 -12.89
C GLY A 476 -18.53 -5.66 -12.66
N SER A 477 -19.70 -6.11 -12.21
CA SER A 477 -20.82 -5.23 -11.83
C SER A 477 -20.74 -4.70 -10.39
N ASN A 478 -19.66 -5.01 -9.66
CA ASN A 478 -19.52 -4.65 -8.25
C ASN A 478 -18.52 -3.51 -8.06
N LEU A 479 -18.74 -2.74 -7.00
CA LEU A 479 -17.80 -1.77 -6.47
C LEU A 479 -17.26 -2.31 -5.14
N ILE A 480 -15.95 -2.43 -5.02
CA ILE A 480 -15.27 -2.80 -3.77
C ILE A 480 -14.74 -1.50 -3.16
N ASP A 481 -15.34 -1.07 -2.05
CA ASP A 481 -14.88 0.09 -1.29
C ASP A 481 -13.63 -0.29 -0.48
N LEU A 482 -12.56 0.48 -0.63
CA LEU A 482 -11.27 0.33 0.06
C LEU A 482 -10.89 1.61 0.85
N SER A 483 -11.81 2.57 0.98
CA SER A 483 -11.55 3.87 1.64
C SER A 483 -11.06 3.74 3.09
N SER A 484 -11.40 2.65 3.77
CA SER A 484 -10.99 2.31 5.13
C SER A 484 -9.61 1.64 5.20
N ILE A 485 -9.04 1.21 4.07
CA ILE A 485 -7.74 0.55 3.97
C ILE A 485 -6.68 1.60 3.69
N GLU A 486 -6.40 2.43 4.70
CA GLU A 486 -5.54 3.61 4.59
C GLU A 486 -4.06 3.32 4.25
N GLN A 487 -3.67 2.05 4.24
CA GLN A 487 -2.31 1.58 3.89
C GLN A 487 -2.12 1.36 2.38
N ILE A 488 -3.17 1.54 1.56
CA ILE A 488 -3.02 1.65 0.11
C ILE A 488 -2.71 3.10 -0.22
N VAL A 489 -1.57 3.33 -0.88
CA VAL A 489 -0.98 4.67 -1.10
C VAL A 489 -0.88 5.06 -2.58
N SER A 490 -1.23 4.15 -3.49
CA SER A 490 -1.16 4.40 -4.93
C SER A 490 -2.31 3.77 -5.71
N ILE A 491 -2.78 4.48 -6.73
CA ILE A 491 -3.74 3.97 -7.72
C ILE A 491 -3.16 2.74 -8.46
N SER A 492 -1.85 2.67 -8.64
CA SER A 492 -1.20 1.51 -9.24
C SER A 492 -1.28 0.26 -8.36
N GLN A 493 -1.42 0.40 -7.04
CA GLN A 493 -1.75 -0.73 -6.17
C GLN A 493 -3.19 -1.18 -6.39
N ILE A 494 -4.14 -0.24 -6.53
CA ILE A 494 -5.55 -0.55 -6.83
C ILE A 494 -5.67 -1.35 -8.14
N ASN A 495 -4.98 -0.90 -9.20
CA ASN A 495 -4.92 -1.61 -10.48
C ASN A 495 -4.36 -3.04 -10.32
N ALA A 496 -3.25 -3.18 -9.59
CA ALA A 496 -2.59 -4.46 -9.40
C ALA A 496 -3.45 -5.40 -8.52
N ILE A 497 -4.08 -4.89 -7.47
CA ILE A 497 -5.00 -5.65 -6.60
C ILE A 497 -6.20 -6.12 -7.40
N ARG A 498 -6.84 -5.27 -8.22
CA ARG A 498 -7.96 -5.65 -9.08
C ARG A 498 -7.62 -6.86 -9.94
N ASP A 499 -6.50 -6.80 -10.64
CA ASP A 499 -6.09 -7.85 -11.56
C ASP A 499 -5.60 -9.10 -10.80
N ALA A 500 -5.06 -8.91 -9.58
CA ALA A 500 -4.74 -9.99 -8.66
C ALA A 500 -5.97 -10.71 -8.09
N ILE A 501 -7.10 -10.03 -7.86
CA ILE A 501 -8.37 -10.68 -7.48
C ILE A 501 -8.78 -11.67 -8.57
N GLN A 502 -8.72 -11.25 -9.83
CA GLN A 502 -9.02 -12.12 -10.96
C GLN A 502 -8.00 -13.27 -11.09
N TYR A 503 -6.71 -12.96 -10.91
CA TYR A 503 -5.63 -13.94 -10.96
C TYR A 503 -5.74 -15.00 -9.86
N ALA A 504 -6.17 -14.61 -8.65
CA ALA A 504 -6.29 -15.48 -7.48
C ALA A 504 -7.25 -16.66 -7.71
N LYS A 505 -8.24 -16.53 -8.60
CA LYS A 505 -9.20 -17.58 -8.95
C LYS A 505 -8.53 -18.90 -9.33
N LYS A 506 -7.34 -18.85 -9.93
CA LYS A 506 -6.60 -20.07 -10.33
C LYS A 506 -6.18 -20.95 -9.14
N TYR A 507 -6.12 -20.40 -7.93
CA TYR A 507 -5.77 -21.13 -6.72
C TYR A 507 -6.97 -21.53 -5.86
N MET A 508 -8.14 -20.97 -6.15
CA MET A 508 -9.41 -21.21 -5.44
C MET A 508 -10.04 -22.52 -5.90
N ASP A 509 -9.48 -23.63 -5.44
CA ASP A 509 -9.85 -24.99 -5.80
C ASP A 509 -10.88 -25.64 -4.86
N GLY A 510 -11.52 -24.84 -4.00
CA GLY A 510 -12.42 -25.31 -2.95
C GLY A 510 -11.70 -26.01 -1.78
N LYS A 511 -10.36 -25.91 -1.67
CA LYS A 511 -9.59 -26.52 -0.57
C LYS A 511 -8.64 -25.55 0.11
N LYS A 512 -8.03 -24.64 -0.65
CA LYS A 512 -7.06 -23.68 -0.11
C LYS A 512 -7.74 -22.57 0.67
N SER A 513 -7.20 -22.24 1.84
CA SER A 513 -7.69 -21.09 2.61
C SER A 513 -7.29 -19.75 1.98
N PHE A 514 -7.89 -18.65 2.43
CA PHE A 514 -7.50 -17.30 2.02
C PHE A 514 -6.01 -17.06 2.12
N ARG A 515 -5.42 -17.38 3.28
CA ARG A 515 -3.98 -17.25 3.51
C ARG A 515 -3.18 -17.99 2.44
N GLN A 516 -3.57 -19.21 2.09
CA GLN A 516 -2.87 -20.02 1.09
C GLN A 516 -3.03 -19.43 -0.32
N VAL A 517 -4.25 -19.02 -0.68
CA VAL A 517 -4.55 -18.40 -1.98
C VAL A 517 -3.74 -17.12 -2.17
N THR A 518 -3.82 -16.17 -1.24
CA THR A 518 -3.11 -14.89 -1.36
C THR A 518 -1.60 -15.06 -1.29
N SER A 519 -1.08 -15.98 -0.46
CA SER A 519 0.36 -16.28 -0.42
C SER A 519 0.88 -16.87 -1.74
N LEU A 520 0.09 -17.72 -2.41
CA LEU A 520 0.46 -18.26 -3.72
C LEU A 520 0.48 -17.18 -4.81
N VAL A 521 -0.47 -16.23 -4.78
CA VAL A 521 -0.42 -15.07 -5.68
C VAL A 521 0.86 -14.25 -5.43
N MET A 522 1.20 -13.98 -4.18
CA MET A 522 2.42 -13.23 -3.84
C MET A 522 3.70 -13.99 -4.22
N LEU A 523 3.70 -15.32 -4.11
CA LEU A 523 4.82 -16.15 -4.55
C LEU A 523 5.05 -16.04 -6.06
N ASP A 524 3.98 -16.05 -6.85
CA ASP A 524 4.05 -15.91 -8.30
C ASP A 524 4.52 -14.52 -8.73
N ILE A 525 4.01 -13.46 -8.09
CA ILE A 525 4.50 -12.08 -8.27
C ILE A 525 5.98 -11.98 -7.87
N GLY A 526 6.38 -12.56 -6.74
CA GLY A 526 7.78 -12.53 -6.29
C GLY A 526 8.74 -13.22 -7.26
N ARG A 527 8.28 -14.24 -8.00
CA ARG A 527 9.06 -14.97 -9.00
C ARG A 527 9.08 -14.34 -10.38
N SER A 528 7.96 -13.76 -10.81
CA SER A 528 7.72 -13.37 -12.20
C SER A 528 7.47 -11.87 -12.38
N GLY A 529 7.48 -11.11 -11.29
CA GLY A 529 7.09 -9.70 -11.26
C GLY A 529 5.58 -9.49 -11.35
N LEU A 530 5.17 -8.23 -11.23
CA LEU A 530 3.77 -7.79 -11.29
C LEU A 530 3.12 -8.02 -12.67
N ASP A 531 3.91 -8.14 -13.73
CA ASP A 531 3.42 -8.38 -15.09
C ASP A 531 2.64 -9.69 -15.22
N ILE A 532 2.83 -10.65 -14.32
CA ILE A 532 2.11 -11.93 -14.36
C ILE A 532 0.59 -11.77 -14.15
N LEU A 533 0.15 -10.64 -13.58
CA LEU A 533 -1.26 -10.36 -13.30
C LEU A 533 -2.09 -10.09 -14.56
N THR A 534 -1.44 -9.82 -15.69
CA THR A 534 -2.08 -9.42 -16.93
C THR A 534 -1.41 -10.06 -18.15
N PRO A 535 -2.18 -10.42 -19.19
CA PRO A 535 -1.58 -10.87 -20.46
C PRO A 535 -0.93 -9.73 -21.26
N ARG A 536 -1.15 -8.46 -20.90
CA ARG A 536 -0.63 -7.28 -21.62
C ARG A 536 0.33 -6.50 -20.72
N LEU A 537 1.48 -6.11 -21.26
CA LEU A 537 2.44 -5.29 -20.52
C LEU A 537 1.77 -3.98 -20.06
N SER A 538 1.91 -3.69 -18.77
CA SER A 538 1.34 -2.51 -18.12
C SER A 538 2.45 -1.71 -17.45
N GLY A 539 2.39 -0.39 -17.53
CA GLY A 539 3.25 0.53 -16.76
C GLY A 539 2.61 1.03 -15.46
N ASN A 540 1.42 0.52 -15.09
CA ASN A 540 0.56 1.13 -14.07
C ASN A 540 0.26 0.19 -12.89
N TYR A 541 1.21 -0.69 -12.54
CA TYR A 541 1.12 -1.53 -11.34
C TYR A 541 2.19 -1.16 -10.33
N ALA A 542 1.79 -1.23 -9.05
CA ALA A 542 2.68 -1.13 -7.89
C ALA A 542 2.45 -2.33 -6.98
N GLU A 543 3.48 -2.71 -6.22
CA GLU A 543 3.39 -3.82 -5.27
C GLU A 543 2.36 -3.56 -4.18
N PHE A 544 1.75 -4.64 -3.70
CA PHE A 544 0.78 -4.66 -2.61
C PHE A 544 1.01 -5.93 -1.79
N ARG A 545 0.53 -5.97 -0.53
CA ARG A 545 0.73 -7.15 0.32
C ARG A 545 -0.43 -8.12 0.15
N LYS A 546 -0.20 -9.37 0.54
CA LYS A 546 -1.26 -10.39 0.66
C LYS A 546 -2.44 -9.92 1.52
N ILE A 547 -2.19 -9.01 2.46
CA ILE A 547 -3.18 -8.45 3.39
C ILE A 547 -4.15 -7.55 2.62
N GLU A 548 -3.66 -6.59 1.83
CA GLU A 548 -4.52 -5.75 0.98
C GLU A 548 -5.33 -6.58 -0.02
N LEU A 549 -4.72 -7.62 -0.61
CA LEU A 549 -5.45 -8.53 -1.51
C LEU A 549 -6.59 -9.26 -0.81
N ALA A 550 -6.33 -9.83 0.37
CA ALA A 550 -7.37 -10.48 1.16
C ALA A 550 -8.46 -9.49 1.59
N ALA A 551 -8.06 -8.30 2.03
CA ALA A 551 -8.95 -7.23 2.45
C ALA A 551 -9.88 -6.77 1.32
N ALA A 552 -9.38 -6.66 0.09
CA ALA A 552 -10.20 -6.34 -1.07
C ALA A 552 -11.19 -7.47 -1.41
N ILE A 553 -10.74 -8.73 -1.41
CA ILE A 553 -11.64 -9.87 -1.65
C ILE A 553 -12.73 -9.95 -0.58
N ASN A 554 -12.40 -9.76 0.70
CA ASN A 554 -13.36 -9.79 1.82
C ASN A 554 -14.43 -8.70 1.76
N ARG A 555 -14.20 -7.63 0.98
CA ARG A 555 -15.15 -6.53 0.78
C ARG A 555 -15.98 -6.68 -0.50
N LEU A 556 -15.73 -7.73 -1.29
CA LEU A 556 -16.57 -8.04 -2.44
C LEU A 556 -17.93 -8.59 -1.96
N ARG A 557 -19.02 -7.87 -2.23
CA ARG A 557 -20.38 -8.27 -1.79
C ARG A 557 -20.83 -9.62 -2.32
N THR A 558 -20.37 -10.02 -3.51
CA THR A 558 -20.72 -11.33 -4.10
C THR A 558 -19.92 -12.50 -3.53
N LEU A 559 -18.91 -12.24 -2.69
CA LEU A 559 -18.02 -13.25 -2.14
C LEU A 559 -18.80 -14.39 -1.49
N ARG A 560 -18.35 -15.62 -1.73
CA ARG A 560 -18.79 -16.81 -1.01
C ARG A 560 -17.57 -17.57 -0.54
N VAL A 561 -17.63 -18.01 0.71
CA VAL A 561 -16.53 -18.72 1.36
C VAL A 561 -17.10 -19.86 2.20
N GLU A 562 -16.33 -20.94 2.34
CA GLU A 562 -16.65 -22.05 3.25
C GLU A 562 -15.68 -22.04 4.42
N GLN A 563 -16.13 -22.41 5.62
CA GLN A 563 -15.19 -22.62 6.73
C GLN A 563 -14.48 -23.95 6.55
N LYS A 564 -13.16 -23.94 6.70
CA LYS A 564 -12.36 -25.16 6.68
C LYS A 564 -12.63 -25.94 7.95
N MET A 565 -13.21 -27.13 7.80
CA MET A 565 -13.54 -28.05 8.89
C MET A 565 -12.31 -28.56 9.63
#